data_AF-A0A4Q6EGA2-F1
#
_entry.id   AF-A0A4Q6EGA2-F1
#
_cell.length_a   1.000
_cell.length_b   1.000
_cell.length_c   1.000
_cell.angle_alpha   90.00
_cell.angle_beta   90.00
_cell.angle_gamma   90.00
#
_symmetry.space_group_name_H-M   'P 1'
#
loop_
_entity.id
_entity.type
_entity.pdbx_description
1 polymer ?
#
loop_
_entity_poly.entity_id
_entity_poly.type
_entity_poly.pdbx_seq_one_letter_code
_entity_poly.pdbx_strand_id
1 'polypeptide(L)' 'KDFAEREYIKFKLEKNNWNVSKTADDIDIQRSHLYSKIEKYGLKRGE' A
#
# COMPACT_ATOMS: atom_id res chain seq x y z
N LYS A 1 -5.84 2.81 -14.86
CA LYS A 1 -5.69 3.65 -13.66
C LYS A 1 -5.40 2.79 -12.42
N ASP A 2 -6.16 1.72 -12.17
CA ASP A 2 -5.93 0.82 -11.02
C ASP A 2 -4.56 0.13 -11.00
N PHE A 3 -3.99 -0.24 -12.16
CA PHE A 3 -2.64 -0.85 -12.20
C PHE A 3 -1.55 0.08 -11.66
N ALA A 4 -1.57 1.36 -12.05
CA ALA A 4 -0.58 2.33 -11.58
C ALA A 4 -0.71 2.60 -10.07
N GLU A 5 -1.94 2.65 -9.56
CA GLU A 5 -2.19 2.79 -8.12
C GLU A 5 -1.73 1.55 -7.34
N ARG A 6 -2.02 0.35 -7.85
CA ARG A 6 -1.55 -0.92 -7.29
C ARG A 6 -0.03 -0.95 -7.16
N GLU A 7 0.68 -0.67 -8.25
CA GLU A 7 2.15 -0.67 -8.27
C GLU A 7 2.74 0.40 -7.35
N TYR A 8 2.14 1.60 -7.33
CA TYR A 8 2.56 2.66 -6.43
C TYR A 8 2.44 2.25 -4.95
N ILE A 9 1.31 1.65 -4.57
CA ILE A 9 1.08 1.18 -3.20
C ILE A 9 2.02 0.02 -2.86
N LYS A 10 2.20 -0.95 -3.77
CA LYS A 10 3.14 -2.06 -3.58
C LYS A 10 4.56 -1.54 -3.33
N PHE A 11 5.05 -0.66 -4.21
CA PHE A 11 6.37 -0.04 -4.09
C PHE A 11 6.55 0.68 -2.74
N LYS A 12 5.54 1.45 -2.33
CA LYS A 12 5.57 2.18 -1.05
C LYS A 12 5.55 1.26 0.17
N LEU A 13 4.78 0.18 0.11
CA LEU A 13 4.77 -0.86 1.15
C LEU A 13 6.15 -1.53 1.25
N GLU A 14 6.75 -1.92 0.13
CA GLU A 14 8.08 -2.54 0.11
C GLU A 14 9.17 -1.60 0.64
N LYS A 15 9.18 -0.34 0.17
CA LYS A 15 10.10 0.70 0.65
C LYS A 15 10.03 0.90 2.17
N ASN A 16 8.85 0.76 2.74
CA ASN A 16 8.62 0.88 4.18
C ASN A 16 8.66 -0.47 4.93
N ASN A 17 9.22 -1.53 4.33
CA ASN A 17 9.30 -2.86 4.91
C ASN A 17 7.94 -3.41 5.37
N TRP A 18 6.89 -3.13 4.61
CA TRP A 18 5.50 -3.49 4.91
C TRP A 18 4.95 -2.89 6.21
N ASN A 19 5.55 -1.80 6.71
CA ASN A 19 4.98 -1.02 7.79
C ASN A 19 3.81 -0.19 7.27
N VAL A 20 2.59 -0.72 7.43
CA VAL A 20 1.35 -0.11 6.90
C VAL A 20 1.09 1.27 7.51
N SER A 21 1.34 1.47 8.81
CA SER A 21 1.15 2.80 9.44
C SER A 21 2.07 3.84 8.81
N LYS A 22 3.38 3.54 8.75
CA LYS A 22 4.37 4.43 8.13
C LYS A 22 4.08 4.68 6.65
N THR A 23 3.59 3.66 5.94
CA THR A 23 3.24 3.78 4.52
C THR A 23 2.04 4.69 4.32
N ALA A 24 1.02 4.56 5.18
CA ALA A 24 -0.17 5.41 5.14
C ALA A 24 0.21 6.88 5.40
N ASP A 25 1.08 7.12 6.39
CA ASP A 25 1.62 8.46 6.66
C ASP A 25 2.46 9.00 5.48
N ASP A 26 3.31 8.17 4.86
CA ASP A 26 4.19 8.55 3.74
C ASP A 26 3.45 8.85 2.42
N ILE A 27 2.20 8.36 2.27
CA ILE A 27 1.36 8.66 1.10
C ILE A 27 0.14 9.52 1.45
N ASP A 28 0.12 10.09 2.67
CA ASP A 28 -0.89 11.00 3.19
C ASP A 28 -2.32 10.46 3.09
N ILE A 29 -2.54 9.22 3.55
CA ILE A 29 -3.86 8.61 3.65
C ILE A 29 -4.09 7.97 5.02
N GLN A 30 -5.35 7.74 5.35
CA GLN A 30 -5.69 6.97 6.54
C GLN A 30 -5.27 5.51 6.40
N ARG A 31 -4.75 4.94 7.50
CA ARG A 31 -4.36 3.53 7.58
C ARG A 31 -5.49 2.56 7.20
N SER A 32 -6.73 2.86 7.60
CA SER A 32 -7.91 2.07 7.22
C SER A 32 -8.11 2.04 5.70
N HIS A 33 -7.92 3.18 5.03
CA HIS A 33 -8.02 3.28 3.58
C HIS A 33 -6.90 2.49 2.89
N LEU A 34 -5.68 2.54 3.44
CA LEU A 34 -4.58 1.73 2.93
C LEU A 34 -4.88 0.22 3.02
N TYR A 35 -5.47 -0.25 4.14
CA TYR A 35 -5.91 -1.64 4.27
C TYR A 35 -6.94 -2.02 3.19
N SER A 36 -7.97 -1.20 2.97
CA SER A 36 -8.95 -1.47 1.92
C SER A 36 -8.32 -1.53 0.53
N LYS A 37 -7.29 -0.73 0.25
CA LYS A 37 -6.56 -0.78 -1.02
C LYS A 37 -5.68 -2.02 -1.13
N ILE A 38 -5.02 -2.44 -0.05
CA ILE A 38 -4.25 -3.69 0.00
C ILE A 38 -5.15 -4.88 -0.32
N GLU A 39 -6.32 -4.96 0.29
CA GLU A 39 -7.32 -6.01 0.03
C GLU A 39 -7.87 -5.92 -1.40
N LYS A 40 -8.31 -4.72 -1.84
CA LYS A 40 -8.82 -4.49 -3.20
C LYS A 40 -7.83 -4.95 -4.28
N TYR A 41 -6.54 -4.71 -4.07
CA TYR A 41 -5.49 -5.02 -5.04
C TYR A 41 -4.78 -6.36 -4.78
N GLY A 42 -5.19 -7.11 -3.75
CA GLY A 42 -4.62 -8.40 -3.39
C GLY A 42 -3.13 -8.37 -3.07
N LEU A 43 -2.61 -7.26 -2.54
CA LEU A 43 -1.18 -7.08 -2.31
C LEU A 43 -0.68 -7.95 -1.16
N LYS A 44 0.36 -8.76 -1.41
CA LYS A 44 0.97 -9.64 -0.41
C LYS A 44 2.48 -9.46 -0.32
N ARG A 45 3.02 -9.67 0.88
CA ARG A 45 4.46 -9.64 1.13
C ARG A 45 5.11 -10.87 0.50
N GLY A 46 6.09 -10.66 -0.37
CA GLY A 46 6.89 -11.72 -0.99
C GLY A 46 6.43 -12.15 -2.39
N GLU A 47 5.59 -11.36 -3.06
CA GLU A 47 5.33 -11.47 -4.51
C GLU A 47 6.28 -10.64 -5.36
#